data_AF-A0A367ZSG8-F1
#
_entry.id   AF-A0A367ZSG8-F1
#
_cell.length_a   1.000
_cell.length_b   1.000
_cell.length_c   1.000
_cell.angle_alpha   90.00
_cell.angle_beta   90.00
_cell.angle_gamma   90.00
#
_symmetry.space_group_name_H-M   'P 1'
#
loop_
_entity.id
_entity.type
_entity.pdbx_description
1 polymer ?
#
loop_
_entity_poly.entity_id
_entity_poly.type
_entity_poly.pdbx_seq_one_letter_code
_entity_poly.pdbx_strand_id
1 'polypeptide(L)'
;MKRRWSTASLRSHQGGFTMVEILICLGLLAVLGGILVYVMRSGRHELQFSSDHLNAVILTQKLSEDLIEELSMNPYGLETLGFDTTPRNFQEIVDGRSVLFSYIEDRAPPWGLIDPQTDGTLDQQMKPLYDDIRKFKVALSGDRRASSGSSPDRNLVEARFDFNWPTKTGRGELTSTCLLFSPAAAKQTDLAYAVNEPAIDARIPREVFGRGGMTIPQVAAAIGENVETITALGRISLITRDFLQSDFVQKQKKKIADEKTRLARTPASALDRQYAGRLAIARHWYELAKVSFQILAYLVPHFTTLQQQGKFNQEGGTGFNASTLQCDLQTYRVIYETFAGSLIQARYYYYSLLASDLSQYKGGKVQLQAFQKLMDIYRVCAILPTRPQGMQEYKDFLARLKSFAQGRNPFLVRFIDQETIFLQTPSLWFDRLPNLKRIADILQDKIPGILAFIREKSAAAITSNMPK
;
A
#
# COMPACT_ATOMS: atom_id res chain seq x y z
N MET A 1 -33.17 80.38 74.01
CA MET A 1 -32.28 80.57 72.85
C MET A 1 -32.35 79.31 71.99
N LYS A 2 -32.76 79.42 70.70
CA LYS A 2 -32.44 78.55 69.52
C LYS A 2 -32.41 77.01 69.72
N ARG A 3 -33.13 76.14 69.01
CA ARG A 3 -33.55 76.11 67.59
C ARG A 3 -34.64 75.03 67.39
N ARG A 4 -35.66 75.36 66.58
CA ARG A 4 -36.54 74.41 65.86
C ARG A 4 -35.72 73.61 64.86
N TRP A 5 -35.99 72.30 64.76
CA TRP A 5 -35.89 71.54 63.51
C TRP A 5 -37.23 70.84 63.30
N SER A 6 -38.00 71.35 62.33
CA SER A 6 -39.23 70.74 61.85
C SER A 6 -38.89 69.56 60.96
N THR A 7 -39.57 68.44 61.22
CA THR A 7 -39.77 67.34 60.29
C THR A 7 -40.33 67.87 58.97
N ALA A 8 -39.58 67.74 57.88
CA ALA A 8 -40.05 67.99 56.54
C ALA A 8 -40.97 66.84 56.13
N SER A 9 -42.25 67.16 55.94
CA SER A 9 -43.26 66.29 55.37
C SER A 9 -42.88 65.91 53.93
N LEU A 10 -42.83 64.61 53.64
CA LEU A 10 -42.91 64.05 52.30
C LEU A 10 -44.21 64.53 51.63
N ARG A 11 -44.10 65.51 50.74
CA ARG A 11 -45.16 65.81 49.77
C ARG A 11 -45.08 64.76 48.66
N SER A 12 -46.06 63.88 48.62
CA SER A 12 -46.37 63.06 47.46
C SER A 12 -46.77 63.98 46.30
N HIS A 13 -45.87 64.18 45.34
CA HIS A 13 -46.27 64.71 44.04
C HIS A 13 -47.03 63.60 43.30
N GLN A 14 -48.35 63.59 43.43
CA GLN A 14 -49.24 62.95 42.46
C GLN A 14 -49.26 63.82 41.19
N GLY A 15 -48.23 63.67 40.36
CA GLY A 15 -48.30 64.03 38.95
C GLY A 15 -48.96 62.86 38.22
N GLY A 16 -50.19 63.02 37.76
CA GLY A 16 -50.78 62.07 36.82
C GLY A 16 -49.93 62.02 35.56
N PHE A 17 -49.38 60.85 35.24
CA PHE A 17 -48.71 60.64 33.96
C PHE A 17 -49.67 61.00 32.82
N THR A 18 -49.22 61.83 31.90
CA THR A 18 -50.02 62.10 30.71
C THR A 18 -50.09 60.84 29.87
N MET A 19 -51.24 60.54 29.26
CA MET A 19 -51.44 59.36 28.41
C MET A 19 -50.37 59.24 27.32
N VAL A 20 -49.86 60.39 26.87
CA VAL A 20 -48.76 60.53 25.90
C VAL A 20 -47.43 59.99 26.45
N GLU A 21 -47.06 60.28 27.70
CA GLU A 21 -45.84 59.74 28.33
C GLU A 21 -45.91 58.23 28.50
N ILE A 22 -47.08 57.69 28.86
CA ILE A 22 -47.29 56.24 28.96
C ILE A 22 -47.14 55.58 27.58
N LEU A 23 -47.70 56.19 26.53
CA LEU A 23 -47.57 55.71 25.15
C LEU A 23 -46.13 55.81 24.62
N ILE A 24 -45.39 56.87 24.97
CA ILE A 24 -43.97 57.02 24.61
C ILE A 24 -43.12 55.98 25.34
N CYS A 25 -43.33 55.77 26.64
CA CYS A 25 -42.62 54.73 27.40
C CYS A 25 -42.94 53.33 26.89
N LEU A 26 -44.20 53.02 26.57
CA LEU A 26 -44.59 51.75 25.94
C LEU A 26 -43.96 51.58 24.55
N GLY A 27 -43.92 52.64 23.75
CA GLY A 27 -43.28 52.64 22.44
C GLY A 27 -41.78 52.38 22.52
N LEU A 28 -41.08 53.04 23.44
CA LEU A 28 -39.65 52.81 23.70
C LEU A 28 -39.37 51.39 24.21
N LEU A 29 -40.20 50.88 25.13
CA LEU A 29 -40.08 49.50 25.62
C LEU A 29 -40.32 48.47 24.51
N ALA A 30 -41.28 48.71 23.62
CA ALA A 30 -41.55 47.83 22.48
C ALA A 30 -40.38 47.82 21.48
N VAL A 31 -39.78 49.00 21.20
CA VAL A 31 -38.61 49.11 20.32
C VAL A 31 -37.39 48.43 20.94
N LEU A 32 -37.10 48.67 22.22
CA LEU A 32 -36.00 48.02 22.94
C LEU A 32 -36.20 46.49 23.03
N GLY A 33 -37.44 46.04 23.28
CA GLY A 33 -37.80 44.63 23.24
C GLY A 33 -37.59 44.02 21.85
N GLY A 34 -37.96 44.74 20.79
CA GLY A 34 -37.71 44.34 19.40
C GLY A 34 -36.22 44.21 19.09
N ILE A 35 -35.41 45.17 19.51
CA ILE A 35 -33.94 45.15 19.35
C ILE A 35 -33.34 43.96 20.11
N LEU A 36 -33.75 43.72 21.36
CA LEU A 36 -33.26 42.60 22.16
C LEU A 36 -33.58 41.25 21.51
N VAL A 37 -34.82 41.06 21.04
CA VAL A 37 -35.24 39.84 20.34
C VAL A 37 -34.47 39.66 19.03
N TYR A 38 -34.22 40.75 18.29
CA TYR A 38 -33.42 40.72 17.07
C TYR A 38 -31.97 40.29 17.34
N VAL A 39 -31.32 40.87 18.36
CA VAL A 39 -29.95 40.51 18.77
C VAL A 39 -29.88 39.06 19.27
N MET A 40 -30.84 38.60 20.08
CA MET A 40 -30.89 37.21 20.54
C MET A 40 -31.11 36.22 19.39
N ARG A 41 -31.94 36.57 18.40
CA ARG A 41 -32.12 35.76 17.19
C ARG A 41 -30.83 35.72 16.37
N SER A 42 -30.18 36.86 16.18
CA SER A 42 -28.89 36.96 15.48
C SER A 42 -27.80 36.11 16.14
N GLY A 43 -27.63 36.19 17.47
CA GLY A 43 -26.66 35.36 18.21
C GLY A 43 -26.98 33.86 18.14
N ARG A 44 -28.26 33.47 18.15
CA ARG A 44 -28.66 32.07 17.90
C ARG A 44 -28.32 31.60 16.48
N HIS A 45 -28.43 32.46 15.49
CA HIS A 45 -28.05 32.13 14.10
C HIS A 45 -26.54 31.96 13.96
N GLU A 46 -25.74 32.80 14.62
CA GLU A 46 -24.28 32.72 14.61
C GLU A 46 -23.75 31.47 15.34
N LEU A 47 -24.34 31.13 16.50
CA LEU A 47 -24.03 29.89 17.21
C LEU A 47 -24.39 28.65 16.38
N GLN A 48 -25.56 28.65 15.73
CA GLN A 48 -25.98 27.54 14.87
C GLN A 48 -25.05 27.41 13.65
N PHE A 49 -24.67 28.52 13.00
CA PHE A 49 -23.71 28.51 11.90
C PHE A 49 -22.35 27.96 12.35
N SER A 50 -21.85 28.39 13.50
CA SER A 50 -20.57 27.92 14.05
C SER A 50 -20.60 26.43 14.39
N SER A 51 -21.69 25.94 14.99
CA SER A 51 -21.91 24.51 15.26
C SER A 51 -21.96 23.70 13.98
N ASP A 52 -22.65 24.19 12.96
CA ASP A 52 -22.78 23.49 11.67
C ASP A 52 -21.45 23.47 10.92
N HIS A 53 -20.67 24.55 11.03
CA HIS A 53 -19.32 24.61 10.49
C HIS A 53 -18.39 23.62 11.19
N LEU A 54 -18.44 23.52 12.52
CA LEU A 54 -17.67 22.53 13.29
C LEU A 54 -18.05 21.10 12.89
N ASN A 55 -19.35 20.81 12.73
CA ASN A 55 -19.82 19.51 12.25
C ASN A 55 -19.29 19.20 10.84
N ALA A 56 -19.26 20.18 9.93
CA ALA A 56 -18.67 20.01 8.61
C ALA A 56 -17.16 19.68 8.67
N VAL A 57 -16.42 20.30 9.60
CA VAL A 57 -15.01 19.99 9.85
C VAL A 57 -14.83 18.55 10.37
N ILE A 58 -15.65 18.11 11.32
CA ILE A 58 -15.62 16.73 11.84
C ILE A 58 -15.93 15.71 10.74
N LEU A 59 -16.95 15.98 9.91
CA LEU A 59 -17.30 15.13 8.76
C LEU A 59 -16.15 15.06 7.74
N THR A 60 -15.44 16.18 7.53
CA THR A 60 -14.25 16.23 6.68
C THR A 60 -13.12 15.35 7.22
N GLN A 61 -12.90 15.37 8.54
CA GLN A 61 -11.88 14.53 9.16
C GLN A 61 -12.21 13.04 8.97
N LYS A 62 -13.46 12.62 9.21
CA LYS A 62 -13.91 11.24 8.95
C LYS A 62 -13.60 10.80 7.52
N LEU A 63 -14.01 11.60 6.53
CA LEU A 63 -13.77 11.30 5.13
C LEU A 63 -12.28 11.19 4.80
N SER A 64 -11.47 12.06 5.39
CA SER A 64 -10.02 12.04 5.18
C SER A 64 -9.41 10.75 5.73
N GLU A 65 -9.83 10.31 6.92
CA GLU A 65 -9.39 9.06 7.53
C GLU A 65 -9.83 7.84 6.72
N ASP A 66 -11.10 7.78 6.28
CA ASP A 66 -11.61 6.70 5.44
C ASP A 66 -10.87 6.61 4.10
N LEU A 67 -10.59 7.75 3.46
CA LEU A 67 -9.83 7.75 2.20
C LEU A 67 -8.37 7.36 2.41
N ILE A 68 -7.75 7.75 3.53
CA ILE A 68 -6.42 7.28 3.90
C ILE A 68 -6.43 5.75 4.05
N GLU A 69 -7.42 5.19 4.75
CA GLU A 69 -7.54 3.75 4.94
C GLU A 69 -7.83 3.01 3.62
N GLU A 70 -8.80 3.48 2.82
CA GLU A 70 -9.12 2.93 1.50
C GLU A 70 -7.88 2.96 0.60
N LEU A 71 -7.21 4.10 0.41
CA LEU A 71 -6.08 4.20 -0.50
C LEU A 71 -4.81 3.51 0.01
N SER A 72 -4.68 3.31 1.33
CA SER A 72 -3.59 2.50 1.88
C SER A 72 -3.68 1.03 1.45
N MET A 73 -4.89 0.50 1.26
CA MET A 73 -5.16 -0.88 0.87
C MET A 73 -5.37 -1.03 -0.63
N ASN A 74 -6.05 -0.05 -1.24
CA ASN A 74 -6.54 -0.07 -2.60
C ASN A 74 -5.97 1.14 -3.36
N PRO A 75 -4.89 0.95 -4.14
CA PRO A 75 -4.35 2.02 -4.98
C PRO A 75 -5.35 2.61 -5.97
N TYR A 76 -6.46 1.92 -6.25
CA TYR A 76 -7.56 2.36 -7.13
C TYR A 76 -8.81 2.76 -6.33
N GLY A 77 -8.64 3.13 -5.05
CA GLY A 77 -9.74 3.46 -4.13
C GLY A 77 -10.73 4.47 -4.70
N LEU A 78 -10.25 5.52 -5.36
CA LEU A 78 -11.13 6.52 -5.99
C LEU A 78 -11.96 5.94 -7.15
N GLU A 79 -11.39 5.06 -7.98
CA GLU A 79 -12.10 4.35 -9.04
C GLU A 79 -13.21 3.48 -8.45
N THR A 80 -12.87 2.69 -7.42
CA THR A 80 -13.83 1.77 -6.78
C THR A 80 -14.91 2.50 -5.99
N LEU A 81 -14.65 3.73 -5.55
CA LEU A 81 -15.62 4.59 -4.91
C LEU A 81 -16.45 5.40 -5.92
N GLY A 82 -16.12 5.34 -7.22
CA GLY A 82 -16.85 6.02 -8.30
C GLY A 82 -16.52 7.50 -8.45
N PHE A 83 -15.35 7.96 -8.00
CA PHE A 83 -14.94 9.36 -8.00
C PHE A 83 -13.81 9.69 -8.99
N ASP A 84 -13.42 8.75 -9.86
CA ASP A 84 -12.26 8.88 -10.76
C ASP A 84 -12.43 9.95 -11.86
N THR A 85 -13.61 10.09 -12.48
CA THR A 85 -13.82 11.13 -13.52
C THR A 85 -15.31 11.32 -13.84
N THR A 86 -16.08 12.12 -13.09
CA THR A 86 -17.42 12.66 -13.50
C THR A 86 -17.90 13.70 -12.47
N PRO A 87 -18.85 14.63 -12.78
CA PRO A 87 -19.02 15.88 -12.04
C PRO A 87 -19.39 15.67 -10.58
N ARG A 88 -19.02 16.65 -9.76
CA ARG A 88 -19.24 16.72 -8.30
C ARG A 88 -20.72 16.64 -7.95
N ASN A 89 -21.26 15.43 -7.91
CA ASN A 89 -22.62 15.18 -7.50
C ASN A 89 -22.66 15.16 -5.98
N PHE A 90 -23.39 16.12 -5.40
CA PHE A 90 -23.63 16.15 -3.97
C PHE A 90 -24.51 14.98 -3.55
N GLN A 91 -23.97 14.11 -2.71
CA GLN A 91 -24.65 12.98 -2.10
C GLN A 91 -25.14 13.35 -0.70
N GLU A 92 -26.27 12.79 -0.31
CA GLU A 92 -26.73 12.85 1.07
C GLU A 92 -25.91 11.88 1.93
N ILE A 93 -25.61 12.28 3.16
CA ILE A 93 -24.72 11.53 4.05
C ILE A 93 -25.46 10.60 5.03
N VAL A 94 -26.78 10.50 4.90
CA VAL A 94 -27.64 9.63 5.72
C VAL A 94 -28.35 8.60 4.85
N ASP A 95 -29.00 7.62 5.49
CA ASP A 95 -29.84 6.62 4.83
C ASP A 95 -29.11 5.79 3.75
N GLY A 96 -27.79 5.65 3.86
CA GLY A 96 -26.95 4.82 2.97
C GLY A 96 -26.76 5.43 1.58
N ARG A 97 -27.14 6.70 1.40
CA ARG A 97 -27.10 7.38 0.10
C ARG A 97 -25.70 7.80 -0.34
N SER A 98 -24.72 7.68 0.54
CA SER A 98 -23.30 7.85 0.22
C SER A 98 -22.50 6.62 0.65
N VAL A 99 -21.66 6.12 -0.25
CA VAL A 99 -20.71 5.03 0.01
C VAL A 99 -19.72 5.39 1.13
N LEU A 100 -19.48 6.69 1.36
CA LEU A 100 -18.58 7.19 2.39
C LEU A 100 -19.22 7.21 3.79
N PHE A 101 -20.55 7.10 3.88
CA PHE A 101 -21.32 7.18 5.12
C PHE A 101 -22.25 5.97 5.33
N SER A 102 -22.09 4.92 4.51
CA SER A 102 -22.91 3.71 4.62
C SER A 102 -22.61 2.86 5.86
N TYR A 103 -21.54 3.17 6.60
CA TYR A 103 -21.10 2.48 7.81
C TYR A 103 -20.63 3.50 8.84
N ILE A 104 -21.08 3.37 10.10
CA ILE A 104 -20.81 4.39 11.14
C ILE A 104 -19.53 4.09 11.94
N GLU A 105 -19.29 2.85 12.38
CA GLU A 105 -18.02 2.40 12.98
C GLU A 105 -18.13 0.90 13.32
N ASP A 106 -17.00 0.21 13.45
CA ASP A 106 -16.95 -1.16 13.98
C ASP A 106 -17.16 -1.16 15.50
N ARG A 107 -18.35 -1.55 15.96
CA ARG A 107 -18.68 -1.59 17.39
C ARG A 107 -18.05 -2.75 18.17
N ALA A 108 -17.39 -3.70 17.51
CA ALA A 108 -16.75 -4.84 18.18
C ALA A 108 -15.32 -5.09 17.66
N PRO A 109 -14.29 -4.46 18.27
CA PRO A 109 -12.91 -4.64 17.84
C PRO A 109 -12.46 -6.13 17.83
N PRO A 110 -11.54 -6.53 16.93
CA PRO A 110 -10.84 -5.71 15.95
C PRO A 110 -11.50 -5.62 14.58
N TRP A 111 -12.56 -6.41 14.34
CA TRP A 111 -13.47 -6.47 13.17
C TRP A 111 -14.73 -7.27 13.54
N GLY A 112 -15.67 -6.61 14.20
CA GLY A 112 -17.00 -7.13 14.40
C GLY A 112 -17.63 -7.50 13.06
N LEU A 113 -18.63 -8.37 13.08
CA LEU A 113 -19.55 -8.40 11.96
C LEU A 113 -20.29 -7.05 12.01
N ILE A 114 -20.00 -6.16 11.08
CA ILE A 114 -20.83 -4.99 10.77
C ILE A 114 -22.19 -5.55 10.39
N ASP A 115 -23.09 -5.56 11.35
CA ASP A 115 -24.48 -5.90 11.09
C ASP A 115 -25.12 -4.66 10.45
N PRO A 116 -25.59 -4.75 9.18
CA PRO A 116 -26.20 -3.61 8.49
C PRO A 116 -27.41 -3.03 9.22
N GLN A 117 -28.04 -3.77 10.15
CA GLN A 117 -29.16 -3.28 10.96
C GLN A 117 -28.72 -2.52 12.22
N THR A 118 -27.52 -2.76 12.75
CA THR A 118 -27.07 -2.17 14.02
C THR A 118 -25.86 -1.24 13.87
N ASP A 119 -24.99 -1.50 12.89
CA ASP A 119 -23.76 -0.74 12.55
C ASP A 119 -23.83 -0.10 11.15
N GLY A 120 -25.01 -0.15 10.53
CA GLY A 120 -25.31 0.45 9.24
C GLY A 120 -25.33 1.98 9.25
N THR A 121 -25.88 2.54 8.18
CA THR A 121 -25.99 3.99 7.97
C THR A 121 -26.67 4.75 9.10
N LEU A 122 -26.40 6.05 9.21
CA LEU A 122 -27.16 6.96 10.06
C LEU A 122 -28.62 6.98 9.60
N ASP A 123 -29.53 6.57 10.46
CA ASP A 123 -30.97 6.52 10.21
C ASP A 123 -31.76 7.35 11.25
N GLN A 124 -33.07 7.45 11.04
CA GLN A 124 -33.95 8.25 11.90
C GLN A 124 -34.03 7.76 13.36
N GLN A 125 -33.58 6.54 13.67
CA GLN A 125 -33.59 5.98 15.02
C GLN A 125 -32.44 6.55 15.87
N MET A 126 -31.40 7.09 15.22
CA MET A 126 -30.20 7.65 15.87
C MET A 126 -30.32 9.14 16.22
N LYS A 127 -31.51 9.60 16.60
CA LYS A 127 -31.69 10.98 17.07
C LYS A 127 -30.99 11.21 18.42
N PRO A 128 -30.39 12.38 18.67
CA PRO A 128 -30.46 13.61 17.85
C PRO A 128 -29.45 13.69 16.69
N LEU A 129 -28.45 12.81 16.64
CA LEU A 129 -27.34 12.84 15.68
C LEU A 129 -27.81 12.87 14.22
N TYR A 130 -28.86 12.11 13.89
CA TYR A 130 -29.47 12.13 12.56
C TYR A 130 -29.93 13.52 12.13
N ASP A 131 -30.59 14.27 13.03
CA ASP A 131 -31.12 15.59 12.72
C ASP A 131 -30.01 16.63 12.52
N ASP A 132 -28.89 16.45 13.23
CA ASP A 132 -27.71 17.30 13.10
C ASP A 132 -26.95 17.04 11.79
N ILE A 133 -26.93 15.80 11.30
CA ILE A 133 -26.11 15.38 10.15
C ILE A 133 -26.88 15.40 8.83
N ARG A 134 -28.19 15.06 8.80
CA ARG A 134 -28.98 14.91 7.55
C ARG A 134 -29.02 16.15 6.64
N LYS A 135 -28.71 17.32 7.18
CA LYS A 135 -28.73 18.60 6.45
C LYS A 135 -27.52 18.80 5.54
N PHE A 136 -26.43 18.07 5.78
CA PHE A 136 -25.21 18.18 4.99
C PHE A 136 -25.30 17.32 3.73
N LYS A 137 -24.70 17.82 2.66
CA LYS A 137 -24.42 17.06 1.44
C LYS A 137 -22.94 17.12 1.14
N VAL A 138 -22.38 16.03 0.63
CA VAL A 138 -20.96 15.89 0.33
C VAL A 138 -20.74 15.64 -1.16
N ALA A 139 -19.74 16.27 -1.75
CA ALA A 139 -19.16 15.86 -3.02
C ALA A 139 -17.68 15.54 -2.83
N LEU A 140 -17.21 14.47 -3.44
CA LEU A 140 -15.82 14.07 -3.48
C LEU A 140 -15.35 14.07 -4.94
N SER A 141 -14.16 14.61 -5.17
CA SER A 141 -13.42 14.48 -6.42
C SER A 141 -11.96 14.22 -6.10
N GLY A 142 -11.24 13.50 -6.95
CA GLY A 142 -9.80 13.39 -6.77
C GLY A 142 -9.05 13.23 -8.08
N ASP A 143 -7.96 13.97 -8.20
CA ASP A 143 -7.13 14.00 -9.39
C ASP A 143 -5.70 13.57 -9.03
N ARG A 144 -5.07 12.77 -9.90
CA ARG A 144 -3.64 12.47 -9.74
C ARG A 144 -2.83 13.73 -10.01
N ARG A 145 -1.85 14.02 -9.16
CA ARG A 145 -0.96 15.20 -9.34
C ARG A 145 -0.17 15.16 -10.64
N ALA A 146 0.17 13.97 -11.12
CA ALA A 146 0.71 13.77 -12.45
C ALA A 146 -0.12 12.72 -13.20
N SER A 147 -0.64 13.09 -14.38
CA SER A 147 -1.44 12.23 -15.25
C SER A 147 -0.59 11.21 -16.04
N SER A 148 0.70 11.48 -16.23
CA SER A 148 1.61 10.63 -17.01
C SER A 148 3.06 10.69 -16.49
N GLY A 149 3.91 9.80 -17.01
CA GLY A 149 5.35 9.74 -16.67
C GLY A 149 5.69 8.85 -15.47
N SER A 150 6.93 9.03 -14.97
CA SER A 150 7.53 8.24 -13.88
C SER A 150 7.87 9.07 -12.62
N SER A 151 7.38 10.33 -12.56
CA SER A 151 7.56 11.20 -11.39
C SER A 151 6.96 10.57 -10.12
N PRO A 152 7.57 10.76 -8.94
CA PRO A 152 6.96 10.42 -7.66
C PRO A 152 5.54 11.00 -7.49
N ASP A 153 5.24 12.15 -8.09
CA ASP A 153 3.93 12.80 -8.04
C ASP A 153 2.79 11.97 -8.64
N ARG A 154 3.12 11.03 -9.53
CA ARG A 154 2.12 10.10 -10.09
C ARG A 154 1.56 9.14 -9.02
N ASN A 155 2.28 8.96 -7.92
CA ASN A 155 1.82 8.18 -6.78
C ASN A 155 0.97 9.02 -5.80
N LEU A 156 0.67 10.28 -6.12
CA LEU A 156 -0.09 11.17 -5.28
C LEU A 156 -1.42 11.56 -5.95
N VAL A 157 -2.47 11.54 -5.14
CA VAL A 157 -3.82 11.92 -5.50
C VAL A 157 -4.23 13.08 -4.61
N GLU A 158 -4.67 14.16 -5.24
CA GLU A 158 -5.24 15.30 -4.55
C GLU A 158 -6.76 15.11 -4.49
N ALA A 159 -7.24 14.73 -3.31
CA ALA A 159 -8.66 14.56 -3.05
C ALA A 159 -9.25 15.85 -2.50
N ARG A 160 -10.43 16.23 -3.00
CA ARG A 160 -11.18 17.41 -2.60
C ARG A 160 -12.57 17.02 -2.13
N PHE A 161 -12.92 17.50 -0.94
CA PHE A 161 -14.23 17.36 -0.33
C PHE A 161 -14.93 18.71 -0.37
N ASP A 162 -16.14 18.75 -0.91
CA ASP A 162 -17.01 19.91 -0.80
C ASP A 162 -18.24 19.51 0.02
N PHE A 163 -18.50 20.23 1.10
CA PHE A 163 -19.70 20.12 1.91
C PHE A 163 -20.60 21.32 1.65
N ASN A 164 -21.91 21.08 1.63
CA ASN A 164 -22.89 22.14 1.70
C ASN A 164 -24.04 21.80 2.65
N TRP A 165 -24.65 22.84 3.22
CA TRP A 165 -25.83 22.71 4.06
C TRP A 165 -26.70 23.98 3.99
N PRO A 166 -28.02 23.86 4.20
CA PRO A 166 -28.90 25.02 4.28
C PRO A 166 -28.61 25.81 5.56
N THR A 167 -28.56 27.14 5.46
CA THR A 167 -28.47 28.06 6.60
C THR A 167 -29.57 29.12 6.49
N LYS A 168 -29.88 29.81 7.59
CA LYS A 168 -30.89 30.89 7.56
C LYS A 168 -30.38 32.16 6.84
N THR A 169 -29.07 32.30 6.68
CA THR A 169 -28.41 33.45 6.05
C THR A 169 -27.93 33.16 4.62
N GLY A 170 -28.27 31.99 4.06
CA GLY A 170 -27.82 31.56 2.73
C GLY A 170 -27.44 30.09 2.71
N ARG A 171 -26.31 29.75 2.08
CA ARG A 171 -25.78 28.39 2.02
C ARG A 171 -24.47 28.32 2.81
N GLY A 172 -24.38 27.36 3.71
CA GLY A 172 -23.12 27.01 4.34
C GLY A 172 -22.33 26.11 3.40
N GLU A 173 -21.05 26.41 3.21
CA GLU A 173 -20.15 25.64 2.37
C GLU A 173 -18.81 25.46 3.08
N LEU A 174 -18.19 24.30 2.92
CA LEU A 174 -16.83 24.01 3.37
C LEU A 174 -16.14 23.20 2.29
N THR A 175 -14.98 23.68 1.85
CA THR A 175 -14.08 22.92 0.98
C THR A 175 -12.85 22.52 1.76
N SER A 176 -12.44 21.26 1.62
CA SER A 176 -11.18 20.75 2.15
C SER A 176 -10.48 19.91 1.10
N THR A 177 -9.16 19.83 1.20
CA THR A 177 -8.31 19.07 0.29
C THR A 177 -7.32 18.24 1.10
N CYS A 178 -7.10 16.99 0.72
CA CYS A 178 -6.04 16.16 1.28
C CYS A 178 -5.21 15.53 0.16
N LEU A 179 -3.93 15.33 0.44
CA LEU A 179 -3.00 14.69 -0.47
C LEU A 179 -2.77 13.26 0.00
N LEU A 180 -3.11 12.30 -0.85
CA LEU A 180 -3.15 10.89 -0.52
C LEU A 180 -2.17 10.10 -1.37
N PHE A 181 -1.51 9.10 -0.77
CA PHE A 181 -0.62 8.19 -1.48
C PHE A 181 -1.43 7.06 -2.14
N SER A 182 -1.30 6.95 -3.46
CA SER A 182 -1.94 5.93 -4.31
C SER A 182 -0.91 5.50 -5.37
N PRO A 183 -0.16 4.39 -5.14
CA PRO A 183 0.96 4.03 -6.00
C PRO A 183 0.49 3.64 -7.41
N ALA A 184 1.00 4.34 -8.42
CA ALA A 184 0.67 4.10 -9.84
C ALA A 184 1.89 4.15 -10.77
N ALA A 185 3.03 4.69 -10.32
CA ALA A 185 4.28 4.64 -11.08
C ALA A 185 5.07 3.37 -10.74
N ALA A 186 5.81 2.86 -11.73
CA ALA A 186 6.83 1.86 -11.47
C ALA A 186 7.89 2.43 -10.51
N LYS A 187 8.28 1.64 -9.51
CA LYS A 187 9.35 2.00 -8.58
C LYS A 187 10.67 2.05 -9.33
N GLN A 188 11.27 3.23 -9.42
CA GLN A 188 12.64 3.35 -9.93
C GLN A 188 13.57 2.53 -9.01
N THR A 189 14.23 1.53 -9.59
CA THR A 189 15.07 0.59 -8.86
C THR A 189 16.36 0.49 -9.64
N ASP A 190 17.43 0.99 -9.04
CA ASP A 190 18.77 0.79 -9.54
C ASP A 190 19.29 -0.55 -9.02
N LEU A 191 19.40 -1.53 -9.91
CA LEU A 191 19.95 -2.84 -9.58
C LEU A 191 21.48 -2.79 -9.44
N ALA A 192 22.15 -1.76 -9.99
CA ALA A 192 23.60 -1.59 -9.86
C ALA A 192 24.02 -1.24 -8.43
N TYR A 193 23.15 -0.62 -7.63
CA TYR A 193 23.42 -0.38 -6.21
C TYR A 193 23.64 -1.67 -5.39
N ALA A 194 23.16 -2.83 -5.89
CA ALA A 194 23.34 -4.11 -5.22
C ALA A 194 24.73 -4.73 -5.43
N VAL A 195 25.51 -4.25 -6.41
CA VAL A 195 26.74 -4.90 -6.87
C VAL A 195 27.85 -3.89 -7.09
N ASN A 196 29.00 -4.07 -6.45
CA ASN A 196 30.18 -3.24 -6.71
C ASN A 196 30.87 -3.70 -8.01
N GLU A 197 30.38 -3.21 -9.15
CA GLU A 197 30.87 -3.63 -10.46
C GLU A 197 32.39 -3.43 -10.63
N PRO A 198 32.99 -2.27 -10.27
CA PRO A 198 34.44 -2.10 -10.39
C PRO A 198 35.24 -3.14 -9.60
N ALA A 199 34.78 -3.50 -8.39
CA ALA A 199 35.45 -4.51 -7.58
C ALA A 199 35.34 -5.92 -8.17
N ILE A 200 34.22 -6.23 -8.83
CA ILE A 200 34.03 -7.50 -9.53
C ILE A 200 34.89 -7.52 -10.79
N ASP A 201 34.83 -6.47 -11.61
CA ASP A 201 35.55 -6.37 -12.88
C ASP A 201 37.06 -6.49 -12.69
N ALA A 202 37.61 -5.94 -11.60
CA ALA A 202 39.02 -6.08 -11.24
C ALA A 202 39.45 -7.53 -10.94
N ARG A 203 38.52 -8.39 -10.51
CA ARG A 203 38.77 -9.80 -10.17
C ARG A 203 38.65 -10.73 -11.38
N ILE A 204 37.87 -10.33 -12.41
CA ILE A 204 37.58 -11.16 -13.59
C ILE A 204 38.86 -11.72 -14.23
N PRO A 205 39.87 -10.93 -14.61
CA PRO A 205 41.06 -11.45 -15.29
C PRO A 205 41.76 -12.57 -14.52
N ARG A 206 41.91 -12.41 -13.20
CA ARG A 206 42.61 -13.37 -12.33
C ARG A 206 41.77 -14.61 -12.03
N GLU A 207 40.53 -14.41 -11.56
CA GLU A 207 39.73 -15.47 -10.94
C GLU A 207 38.89 -16.27 -11.94
N VAL A 208 38.58 -15.69 -13.10
CA VAL A 208 37.74 -16.29 -14.13
C VAL A 208 38.62 -16.84 -15.26
N PHE A 209 39.67 -16.09 -15.66
CA PHE A 209 40.51 -16.43 -16.82
C PHE A 209 41.94 -16.85 -16.46
N GLY A 210 42.34 -16.82 -15.18
CA GLY A 210 43.70 -17.20 -14.75
C GLY A 210 44.80 -16.23 -15.23
N ARG A 211 44.45 -15.04 -15.69
CA ARG A 211 45.34 -14.01 -16.26
C ARG A 211 45.49 -12.83 -15.31
N GLY A 212 46.06 -13.11 -14.12
CA GLY A 212 46.35 -12.06 -13.14
C GLY A 212 47.30 -10.99 -13.70
N GLY A 213 47.00 -9.71 -13.43
CA GLY A 213 47.79 -8.57 -13.90
C GLY A 213 47.39 -8.01 -15.26
N MET A 214 46.46 -8.65 -15.98
CA MET A 214 45.85 -8.09 -17.19
C MET A 214 44.55 -7.34 -16.88
N THR A 215 44.21 -6.35 -17.73
CA THR A 215 42.88 -5.72 -17.75
C THR A 215 41.90 -6.54 -18.61
N ILE A 216 40.59 -6.33 -18.44
CA ILE A 216 39.56 -7.01 -19.27
C ILE A 216 39.82 -6.82 -20.78
N PRO A 217 40.15 -5.61 -21.30
CA PRO A 217 40.50 -5.44 -22.71
C PRO A 217 41.72 -6.24 -23.16
N GLN A 218 42.74 -6.37 -22.30
CA GLN A 218 43.93 -7.18 -22.61
C GLN A 218 43.60 -8.67 -22.64
N VAL A 219 42.76 -9.15 -21.72
CA VAL A 219 42.25 -10.52 -21.74
C VAL A 219 41.44 -10.77 -23.01
N ALA A 220 40.53 -9.87 -23.35
CA ALA A 220 39.69 -9.94 -24.55
C ALA A 220 40.55 -10.05 -25.84
N ALA A 221 41.51 -9.13 -26.02
CA ALA A 221 42.43 -9.16 -27.15
C ALA A 221 43.25 -10.44 -27.22
N ALA A 222 43.76 -10.91 -26.08
CA ALA A 222 44.61 -12.10 -26.02
C ALA A 222 43.84 -13.43 -26.06
N ILE A 223 42.51 -13.41 -26.08
CA ILE A 223 41.64 -14.57 -26.28
C ILE A 223 40.95 -14.51 -27.64
N GLY A 224 40.95 -13.34 -28.30
CA GLY A 224 40.22 -13.12 -29.56
C GLY A 224 38.72 -12.89 -29.34
N GLU A 225 38.34 -12.32 -28.20
CA GLU A 225 36.95 -12.11 -27.79
C GLU A 225 36.61 -10.64 -27.59
N ASN A 226 35.30 -10.32 -27.53
CA ASN A 226 34.82 -8.98 -27.19
C ASN A 226 34.92 -8.74 -25.67
N VAL A 227 35.33 -7.53 -25.28
CA VAL A 227 35.28 -7.01 -23.90
C VAL A 227 33.92 -7.28 -23.24
N GLU A 228 32.81 -7.02 -23.93
CA GLU A 228 31.45 -7.23 -23.38
C GLU A 228 31.19 -8.69 -23.04
N THR A 229 31.69 -9.62 -23.86
CA THR A 229 31.60 -11.07 -23.62
C THR A 229 32.41 -11.47 -22.39
N ILE A 230 33.67 -11.01 -22.30
CA ILE A 230 34.54 -11.29 -21.15
C ILE A 230 33.94 -10.73 -19.85
N THR A 231 33.41 -9.51 -19.89
CA THR A 231 32.73 -8.88 -18.75
C THR A 231 31.47 -9.65 -18.36
N ALA A 232 30.60 -9.99 -19.31
CA ALA A 232 29.37 -10.73 -19.04
C ALA A 232 29.64 -12.11 -18.43
N LEU A 233 30.59 -12.88 -19.01
CA LEU A 233 31.02 -14.17 -18.47
C LEU A 233 31.58 -14.03 -17.05
N GLY A 234 32.48 -13.07 -16.85
CA GLY A 234 33.13 -12.89 -15.57
C GLY A 234 32.17 -12.43 -14.47
N ARG A 235 31.24 -11.52 -14.78
CA ARG A 235 30.20 -11.10 -13.83
C ARG A 235 29.24 -12.23 -13.50
N ILE A 236 28.79 -13.02 -14.47
CA ILE A 236 27.95 -14.20 -14.20
C ILE A 236 28.70 -15.17 -13.28
N SER A 237 29.94 -15.53 -13.62
CA SER A 237 30.76 -16.48 -12.84
C SER A 237 30.97 -16.03 -11.41
N LEU A 238 31.51 -14.82 -11.22
CA LEU A 238 31.86 -14.32 -9.88
C LEU A 238 30.61 -14.06 -9.03
N ILE A 239 29.56 -13.46 -9.59
CA ILE A 239 28.36 -13.11 -8.81
C ILE A 239 27.61 -14.37 -8.38
N THR A 240 27.43 -15.37 -9.26
CA THR A 240 26.72 -16.59 -8.87
C THR A 240 27.49 -17.37 -7.80
N ARG A 241 28.81 -17.54 -7.99
CA ARG A 241 29.69 -18.22 -7.03
C ARG A 241 29.73 -17.53 -5.68
N ASP A 242 29.97 -16.22 -5.67
CA ASP A 242 30.12 -15.45 -4.43
C ASP A 242 28.78 -15.31 -3.70
N PHE A 243 27.64 -15.27 -4.41
CA PHE A 243 26.34 -15.09 -3.78
C PHE A 243 25.96 -16.22 -2.82
N LEU A 244 26.07 -17.49 -3.23
CA LEU A 244 25.72 -18.62 -2.36
C LEU A 244 26.61 -18.73 -1.12
N GLN A 245 27.86 -18.28 -1.25
CA GLN A 245 28.84 -18.26 -0.16
C GLN A 245 28.80 -16.96 0.64
N SER A 246 28.00 -15.99 0.21
CA SER A 246 27.96 -14.68 0.85
C SER A 246 27.55 -14.77 2.31
N ASP A 247 28.21 -13.93 3.10
CA ASP A 247 27.88 -13.67 4.50
C ASP A 247 26.38 -13.42 4.71
N PHE A 248 25.75 -12.71 3.77
CA PHE A 248 24.32 -12.45 3.80
C PHE A 248 23.51 -13.75 3.76
N VAL A 249 23.71 -14.60 2.75
CA VAL A 249 22.93 -15.84 2.58
C VAL A 249 23.14 -16.77 3.78
N GLN A 250 24.38 -16.92 4.25
CA GLN A 250 24.69 -17.75 5.42
C GLN A 250 24.03 -17.21 6.70
N LYS A 251 24.11 -15.89 6.94
CA LYS A 251 23.45 -15.26 8.09
C LYS A 251 21.92 -15.38 8.02
N GLN A 252 21.30 -15.23 6.84
CA GLN A 252 19.85 -15.40 6.71
C GLN A 252 19.43 -16.84 6.96
N LYS A 253 20.12 -17.84 6.38
CA LYS A 253 19.84 -19.26 6.64
C LYS A 253 19.94 -19.60 8.12
N LYS A 254 21.00 -19.12 8.79
CA LYS A 254 21.18 -19.29 10.23
C LYS A 254 20.04 -18.64 11.03
N LYS A 255 19.71 -17.37 10.76
CA LYS A 255 18.58 -16.68 11.43
C LYS A 255 17.28 -17.45 11.27
N ILE A 256 16.96 -17.93 10.07
CA ILE A 256 15.76 -18.73 9.81
C ILE A 256 15.77 -20.01 10.66
N ALA A 257 16.89 -20.73 10.72
CA ALA A 257 17.00 -21.96 11.50
C ALA A 257 16.84 -21.69 13.01
N ASP A 258 17.56 -20.70 13.54
CA ASP A 258 17.52 -20.31 14.96
C ASP A 258 16.10 -19.89 15.37
N GLU A 259 15.43 -19.09 14.54
CA GLU A 259 14.04 -18.65 14.75
C GLU A 259 13.04 -19.80 14.70
N LYS A 260 13.20 -20.74 13.75
CA LYS A 260 12.35 -21.95 13.69
C LYS A 260 12.50 -22.80 14.95
N THR A 261 13.72 -23.02 15.42
CA THR A 261 13.98 -23.76 16.65
C THR A 261 13.38 -23.06 17.86
N ARG A 262 13.49 -21.73 17.94
CA ARG A 262 12.87 -20.93 19.01
C ARG A 262 11.35 -21.00 18.98
N LEU A 263 10.75 -20.88 17.80
CA LEU A 263 9.30 -20.97 17.62
C LEU A 263 8.77 -22.35 18.02
N ALA A 264 9.47 -23.43 17.65
CA ALA A 264 9.08 -24.80 18.01
C ALA A 264 9.05 -25.06 19.53
N ARG A 265 9.87 -24.33 20.29
CA ARG A 265 9.90 -24.40 21.77
C ARG A 265 8.93 -23.42 22.44
N THR A 266 8.30 -22.54 21.67
CA THR A 266 7.37 -21.53 22.21
C THR A 266 6.00 -22.19 22.40
N PRO A 267 5.41 -22.14 23.61
CA PRO A 267 4.04 -22.65 23.82
C PRO A 267 3.03 -21.97 22.90
N ALA A 268 1.98 -22.68 22.47
CA ALA A 268 0.92 -22.10 21.64
C ALA A 268 0.18 -20.96 22.34
N SER A 269 0.08 -21.02 23.68
CA SER A 269 -0.54 -19.99 24.51
C SER A 269 0.25 -18.68 24.58
N ALA A 270 1.55 -18.68 24.24
CA ALA A 270 2.38 -17.48 24.25
C ALA A 270 2.22 -16.68 22.94
N LEU A 271 1.02 -16.14 22.71
CA LEU A 271 0.61 -15.50 21.45
C LEU A 271 1.57 -14.41 20.97
N ASP A 272 2.12 -13.58 21.86
CA ASP A 272 3.10 -12.56 21.49
C ASP A 272 4.37 -13.14 20.87
N ARG A 273 4.93 -14.16 21.51
CA ARG A 273 6.15 -14.83 21.05
C ARG A 273 5.89 -15.66 19.79
N GLN A 274 4.71 -16.29 19.70
CA GLN A 274 4.25 -16.98 18.49
C GLN A 274 4.16 -16.02 17.30
N TYR A 275 3.50 -14.87 17.50
CA TYR A 275 3.34 -13.85 16.49
C TYR A 275 4.70 -13.29 16.04
N ALA A 276 5.52 -12.85 16.99
CA ALA A 276 6.84 -12.28 16.72
C ALA A 276 7.77 -13.28 16.01
N GLY A 277 7.80 -14.54 16.46
CA GLY A 277 8.62 -15.58 15.83
C GLY A 277 8.18 -15.90 14.40
N ARG A 278 6.87 -16.06 14.14
CA ARG A 278 6.35 -16.31 12.79
C ARG A 278 6.62 -15.14 11.85
N LEU A 279 6.41 -13.91 12.31
CA LEU A 279 6.68 -12.70 11.53
C LEU A 279 8.18 -12.55 11.22
N ALA A 280 9.06 -12.84 12.19
CA ALA A 280 10.50 -12.81 11.97
C ALA A 280 10.92 -13.83 10.89
N ILE A 281 10.44 -15.07 10.98
CA ILE A 281 10.71 -16.10 9.97
C ILE A 281 10.18 -15.67 8.60
N ALA A 282 8.95 -15.14 8.53
CA ALA A 282 8.36 -14.64 7.28
C ALA A 282 9.22 -13.55 6.63
N ARG A 283 9.70 -12.58 7.42
CA ARG A 283 10.57 -11.49 6.97
C ARG A 283 11.93 -11.99 6.48
N HIS A 284 12.56 -12.92 7.19
CA HIS A 284 13.84 -13.48 6.76
C HIS A 284 13.73 -14.25 5.43
N TRP A 285 12.68 -15.05 5.26
CA TRP A 285 12.41 -15.69 3.98
C TRP A 285 12.12 -14.69 2.87
N TYR A 286 11.34 -13.64 3.15
CA TYR A 286 11.04 -12.60 2.17
C TYR A 286 12.27 -11.82 1.73
N GLU A 287 13.17 -11.44 2.66
CA GLU A 287 14.42 -10.76 2.31
C GLU A 287 15.36 -11.67 1.51
N LEU A 288 15.45 -12.96 1.85
CA LEU A 288 16.21 -13.93 1.06
C LEU A 288 15.64 -14.05 -0.36
N ALA A 289 14.32 -14.10 -0.51
CA ALA A 289 13.66 -14.12 -1.82
C ALA A 289 13.96 -12.84 -2.62
N LYS A 290 13.77 -11.67 -2.01
CA LYS A 290 14.00 -10.36 -2.62
C LYS A 290 15.43 -10.21 -3.13
N VAL A 291 16.43 -10.50 -2.30
CA VAL A 291 17.84 -10.38 -2.71
C VAL A 291 18.18 -11.39 -3.80
N SER A 292 17.68 -12.63 -3.70
CA SER A 292 17.87 -13.63 -4.75
C SER A 292 17.29 -13.14 -6.09
N PHE A 293 16.09 -12.56 -6.09
CA PHE A 293 15.50 -11.95 -7.29
C PHE A 293 16.33 -10.78 -7.83
N GLN A 294 16.84 -9.89 -6.97
CA GLN A 294 17.68 -8.77 -7.39
C GLN A 294 18.94 -9.23 -8.11
N ILE A 295 19.60 -10.30 -7.62
CA ILE A 295 20.76 -10.89 -8.29
C ILE A 295 20.39 -11.50 -9.64
N LEU A 296 19.28 -12.26 -9.72
CA LEU A 296 18.80 -12.81 -10.99
C LEU A 296 18.52 -11.71 -12.00
N ALA A 297 17.77 -10.67 -11.59
CA ALA A 297 17.43 -9.53 -12.41
C ALA A 297 18.67 -8.76 -12.89
N TYR A 298 19.68 -8.61 -12.03
CA TYR A 298 20.95 -7.98 -12.39
C TYR A 298 21.73 -8.77 -13.45
N LEU A 299 21.68 -10.10 -13.41
CA LEU A 299 22.42 -10.96 -14.34
C LEU A 299 21.75 -11.13 -15.71
N VAL A 300 20.44 -10.87 -15.83
CA VAL A 300 19.67 -11.03 -17.08
C VAL A 300 20.28 -10.28 -18.28
N PRO A 301 20.69 -9.01 -18.18
CA PRO A 301 21.37 -8.31 -19.29
C PRO A 301 22.64 -9.01 -19.74
N HIS A 302 23.46 -9.53 -18.81
CA HIS A 302 24.69 -10.25 -19.13
C HIS A 302 24.42 -11.56 -19.90
N PHE A 303 23.39 -12.31 -19.50
CA PHE A 303 22.94 -13.47 -20.28
C PHE A 303 22.46 -13.09 -21.69
N THR A 304 21.77 -11.95 -21.81
CA THR A 304 21.30 -11.44 -23.10
C THR A 304 22.47 -11.10 -24.02
N THR A 305 23.52 -10.44 -23.50
CA THR A 305 24.77 -10.18 -24.24
C THR A 305 25.39 -11.47 -24.76
N LEU A 306 25.48 -12.51 -23.93
CA LEU A 306 26.07 -13.79 -24.33
C LEU A 306 25.26 -14.50 -25.43
N GLN A 307 23.94 -14.45 -25.35
CA GLN A 307 23.05 -14.98 -26.39
C GLN A 307 23.22 -14.23 -27.72
N GLN A 308 23.26 -12.90 -27.69
CA GLN A 308 23.43 -12.07 -28.90
C GLN A 308 24.78 -12.28 -29.58
N GLN A 309 25.84 -12.49 -28.80
CA GLN A 309 27.20 -12.74 -29.31
C GLN A 309 27.38 -14.18 -29.84
N GLY A 310 26.32 -15.01 -29.87
CA GLY A 310 26.36 -16.39 -30.35
C GLY A 310 27.33 -17.27 -29.55
N LYS A 311 27.74 -16.82 -28.36
CA LYS A 311 28.69 -17.54 -27.53
C LYS A 311 27.97 -18.74 -26.93
N PHE A 312 28.71 -19.82 -26.71
CA PHE A 312 28.25 -21.14 -26.23
C PHE A 312 27.70 -22.14 -27.27
N ASN A 313 27.87 -21.92 -28.57
CA ASN A 313 27.51 -22.92 -29.60
C ASN A 313 28.69 -23.73 -30.13
N GLN A 314 29.91 -23.54 -29.61
CA GLN A 314 31.09 -24.31 -30.00
C GLN A 314 31.76 -24.90 -28.76
N GLU A 315 32.13 -26.18 -28.84
CA GLU A 315 32.75 -26.99 -27.78
C GLU A 315 34.12 -26.47 -27.29
N GLY A 316 34.59 -25.31 -27.77
CA GLY A 316 35.92 -24.78 -27.49
C GLY A 316 36.01 -23.26 -27.62
N GLY A 317 35.25 -22.52 -26.83
CA GLY A 317 35.58 -21.11 -26.59
C GLY A 317 36.99 -21.03 -26.00
N THR A 318 37.92 -20.39 -26.71
CA THR A 318 39.32 -20.30 -26.26
C THR A 318 39.40 -19.51 -24.96
N GLY A 319 40.21 -19.98 -24.01
CA GLY A 319 40.59 -19.22 -22.82
C GLY A 319 39.70 -19.28 -21.58
N PHE A 320 38.59 -20.05 -21.57
CA PHE A 320 37.76 -20.25 -20.37
C PHE A 320 37.54 -21.74 -20.03
N ASN A 321 37.46 -22.07 -18.74
CA ASN A 321 37.20 -23.45 -18.28
C ASN A 321 35.70 -23.79 -18.37
N ALA A 322 35.31 -24.57 -19.38
CA ALA A 322 33.93 -24.97 -19.62
C ALA A 322 33.24 -25.63 -18.39
N SER A 323 33.98 -26.42 -17.61
CA SER A 323 33.45 -27.08 -16.41
C SER A 323 33.12 -26.09 -15.28
N THR A 324 33.96 -25.07 -15.08
CA THR A 324 33.71 -23.98 -14.12
C THR A 324 32.49 -23.17 -14.55
N LEU A 325 32.34 -22.89 -15.86
CA LEU A 325 31.17 -22.18 -16.38
C LEU A 325 29.89 -22.93 -16.07
N GLN A 326 29.91 -24.23 -16.32
CA GLN A 326 28.75 -25.09 -16.12
C GLN A 326 28.35 -25.10 -14.65
N CYS A 327 29.31 -25.13 -13.72
CA CYS A 327 29.05 -25.02 -12.29
C CYS A 327 28.42 -23.67 -11.93
N ASP A 328 28.94 -22.57 -12.47
CA ASP A 328 28.45 -21.21 -12.21
C ASP A 328 27.05 -20.99 -12.82
N LEU A 329 26.78 -21.58 -13.98
CA LEU A 329 25.48 -21.59 -14.64
C LEU A 329 24.46 -22.42 -13.86
N GLN A 330 24.84 -23.58 -13.32
CA GLN A 330 23.98 -24.33 -12.40
C GLN A 330 23.71 -23.55 -11.12
N THR A 331 24.68 -22.77 -10.66
CA THR A 331 24.49 -21.90 -9.49
C THR A 331 23.42 -20.84 -9.73
N TYR A 332 23.33 -20.25 -10.93
CA TYR A 332 22.22 -19.35 -11.29
C TYR A 332 20.85 -20.01 -11.11
N ARG A 333 20.70 -21.27 -11.54
CA ARG A 333 19.47 -22.05 -11.33
C ARG A 333 19.17 -22.24 -9.84
N VAL A 334 20.18 -22.55 -9.02
CA VAL A 334 20.01 -22.68 -7.56
C VAL A 334 19.55 -21.35 -6.93
N ILE A 335 20.04 -20.20 -7.42
CA ILE A 335 19.57 -18.88 -6.95
C ILE A 335 18.10 -18.67 -7.30
N TYR A 336 17.68 -19.05 -8.51
CA TYR A 336 16.28 -19.00 -8.92
C TYR A 336 15.38 -19.90 -8.06
N GLU A 337 15.80 -21.14 -7.80
CA GLU A 337 15.09 -22.07 -6.92
C GLU A 337 15.04 -21.54 -5.47
N THR A 338 16.11 -20.89 -5.01
CA THR A 338 16.16 -20.22 -3.70
C THR A 338 15.18 -19.06 -3.64
N PHE A 339 15.08 -18.23 -4.69
CA PHE A 339 14.09 -17.15 -4.79
C PHE A 339 12.66 -17.70 -4.67
N ALA A 340 12.29 -18.64 -5.56
CA ALA A 340 10.94 -19.18 -5.60
C ALA A 340 10.59 -19.91 -4.30
N GLY A 341 11.48 -20.77 -3.80
CA GLY A 341 11.28 -21.51 -2.55
C GLY A 341 11.14 -20.59 -1.34
N SER A 342 11.99 -19.56 -1.24
CA SER A 342 11.94 -18.59 -0.14
C SER A 342 10.65 -17.76 -0.17
N LEU A 343 10.18 -17.38 -1.35
CA LEU A 343 8.92 -16.65 -1.49
C LEU A 343 7.72 -17.48 -1.00
N ILE A 344 7.69 -18.79 -1.31
CA ILE A 344 6.65 -19.71 -0.83
C ILE A 344 6.72 -19.92 0.67
N GLN A 345 7.93 -20.01 1.25
CA GLN A 345 8.09 -20.09 2.70
C GLN A 345 7.62 -18.80 3.38
N ALA A 346 7.97 -17.62 2.84
CA ALA A 346 7.48 -16.34 3.35
C ALA A 346 5.95 -16.28 3.34
N ARG A 347 5.31 -16.71 2.23
CA ARG A 347 3.86 -16.82 2.11
C ARG A 347 3.26 -17.67 3.23
N TYR A 348 3.80 -18.86 3.45
CA TYR A 348 3.33 -19.78 4.49
C TYR A 348 3.35 -19.13 5.87
N TYR A 349 4.46 -18.50 6.26
CA TYR A 349 4.58 -17.88 7.58
C TYR A 349 3.72 -16.62 7.73
N TYR A 350 3.60 -15.77 6.70
CA TYR A 350 2.64 -14.65 6.73
C TYR A 350 1.20 -15.14 6.85
N TYR A 351 0.82 -16.19 6.13
CA TYR A 351 -0.52 -16.78 6.23
C TYR A 351 -0.78 -17.35 7.62
N SER A 352 0.26 -17.92 8.24
CA SER A 352 0.18 -18.47 9.60
C SER A 352 -0.07 -17.41 10.68
N LEU A 353 0.12 -16.11 10.40
CA LEU A 353 -0.25 -15.00 11.29
C LEU A 353 -1.75 -14.74 11.31
N LEU A 354 -2.49 -15.29 10.35
CA LEU A 354 -3.94 -15.13 10.20
C LEU A 354 -4.73 -16.26 10.88
N ALA A 355 -4.06 -17.19 11.56
CA ALA A 355 -4.72 -18.20 12.38
C ALA A 355 -5.53 -17.55 13.51
N SER A 356 -6.68 -18.13 13.87
CA SER A 356 -7.71 -17.54 14.74
C SER A 356 -7.16 -16.80 15.97
N ASP A 357 -6.27 -17.43 16.74
CA ASP A 357 -5.75 -16.83 17.98
C ASP A 357 -4.74 -15.71 17.73
N LEU A 358 -4.02 -15.76 16.60
CA LEU A 358 -2.97 -14.79 16.25
C LEU A 358 -3.52 -13.57 15.50
N SER A 359 -4.59 -13.76 14.72
CA SER A 359 -5.24 -12.69 13.97
C SER A 359 -5.89 -11.67 14.91
N GLN A 360 -6.45 -12.13 16.03
CA GLN A 360 -7.06 -11.26 17.04
C GLN A 360 -6.03 -10.54 17.93
N TYR A 361 -4.82 -11.09 18.07
CA TYR A 361 -3.87 -10.67 19.10
C TYR A 361 -3.25 -9.26 18.90
N LYS A 362 -2.93 -8.84 17.67
CA LYS A 362 -2.32 -7.52 17.38
C LYS A 362 -3.31 -6.51 16.76
N GLY A 363 -4.59 -6.85 16.66
CA GLY A 363 -5.64 -6.01 16.10
C GLY A 363 -5.63 -5.87 14.57
N GLY A 364 -6.67 -5.20 14.04
CA GLY A 364 -6.99 -5.17 12.62
C GLY A 364 -5.94 -4.50 11.73
N LYS A 365 -5.30 -3.41 12.18
CA LYS A 365 -4.27 -2.70 11.40
C LYS A 365 -3.06 -3.59 11.07
N VAL A 366 -2.61 -4.38 12.04
CA VAL A 366 -1.50 -5.31 11.86
C VAL A 366 -1.91 -6.48 10.96
N GLN A 367 -3.16 -6.93 11.05
CA GLN A 367 -3.71 -7.94 10.18
C GLN A 367 -3.82 -7.47 8.72
N LEU A 368 -4.20 -6.21 8.47
CA LEU A 368 -4.22 -5.60 7.13
C LEU A 368 -2.83 -5.58 6.51
N GLN A 369 -1.79 -5.24 7.27
CA GLN A 369 -0.41 -5.29 6.79
C GLN A 369 0.01 -6.71 6.38
N ALA A 370 -0.44 -7.73 7.12
CA ALA A 370 -0.20 -9.13 6.76
C ALA A 370 -0.96 -9.51 5.46
N PHE A 371 -2.21 -9.07 5.30
CA PHE A 371 -2.95 -9.26 4.05
C PHE A 371 -2.28 -8.57 2.87
N GLN A 372 -1.88 -7.31 2.99
CA GLN A 372 -1.15 -6.57 1.95
C GLN A 372 0.13 -7.32 1.54
N LYS A 373 0.91 -7.83 2.50
CA LYS A 373 2.10 -8.60 2.16
C LYS A 373 1.79 -9.94 1.50
N LEU A 374 0.75 -10.63 1.93
CA LEU A 374 0.30 -11.85 1.26
C LEU A 374 -0.16 -11.59 -0.17
N MET A 375 -0.94 -10.52 -0.38
CA MET A 375 -1.37 -10.07 -1.71
C MET A 375 -0.17 -9.87 -2.64
N ASP A 376 0.85 -9.12 -2.21
CA ASP A 376 2.08 -8.92 -2.99
C ASP A 376 2.78 -10.25 -3.32
N ILE A 377 2.89 -11.14 -2.33
CA ILE A 377 3.55 -12.44 -2.50
C ILE A 377 2.75 -13.32 -3.46
N TYR A 378 1.43 -13.38 -3.34
CA TYR A 378 0.56 -14.16 -4.22
C TYR A 378 0.58 -13.63 -5.66
N ARG A 379 0.59 -12.31 -5.86
CA ARG A 379 0.75 -11.69 -7.19
C ARG A 379 2.03 -12.17 -7.88
N VAL A 380 3.16 -12.16 -7.16
CA VAL A 380 4.43 -12.68 -7.71
C VAL A 380 4.37 -14.20 -7.91
N CYS A 381 3.77 -14.96 -6.99
CA CYS A 381 3.61 -16.41 -7.14
C CYS A 381 2.76 -16.79 -8.36
N ALA A 382 1.77 -15.96 -8.70
CA ALA A 382 0.88 -16.19 -9.83
C ALA A 382 1.58 -16.07 -11.19
N ILE A 383 2.72 -15.38 -11.26
CA ILE A 383 3.51 -15.21 -12.49
C ILE A 383 4.78 -16.08 -12.50
N LEU A 384 5.02 -16.91 -11.48
CA LEU A 384 6.19 -17.80 -11.44
C LEU A 384 6.06 -18.92 -12.49
N PRO A 385 7.02 -19.06 -13.42
CA PRO A 385 6.99 -20.13 -14.43
C PRO A 385 7.00 -21.55 -13.85
N THR A 386 7.70 -21.73 -12.72
CA THR A 386 7.78 -23.03 -12.02
C THR A 386 6.56 -23.34 -11.16
N ARG A 387 5.55 -22.47 -11.14
CA ARG A 387 4.33 -22.65 -10.36
C ARG A 387 3.08 -22.43 -11.22
N PRO A 388 2.71 -23.38 -12.11
CA PRO A 388 1.55 -23.24 -12.99
C PRO A 388 0.22 -23.04 -12.23
N GLN A 389 0.13 -23.54 -10.99
CA GLN A 389 -1.05 -23.36 -10.13
C GLN A 389 -1.08 -22.00 -9.40
N GLY A 390 -0.03 -21.18 -9.50
CA GLY A 390 0.10 -19.94 -8.72
C GLY A 390 -1.06 -18.96 -8.94
N MET A 391 -1.54 -18.86 -10.19
CA MET A 391 -2.70 -18.02 -10.53
C MET A 391 -3.98 -18.50 -9.86
N GLN A 392 -4.23 -19.82 -9.89
CA GLN A 392 -5.41 -20.39 -9.23
C GLN A 392 -5.33 -20.21 -7.70
N GLU A 393 -4.17 -20.46 -7.12
CA GLU A 393 -3.95 -20.23 -5.68
C GLU A 393 -4.19 -18.79 -5.25
N TYR A 394 -3.88 -17.83 -6.13
CA TYR A 394 -4.16 -16.42 -5.88
C TYR A 394 -5.67 -16.14 -5.90
N LYS A 395 -6.39 -16.66 -6.91
CA LYS A 395 -7.86 -16.55 -6.97
C LYS A 395 -8.54 -17.17 -5.74
N ASP A 396 -8.07 -18.34 -5.30
CA ASP A 396 -8.59 -19.01 -4.11
C ASP A 396 -8.28 -18.23 -2.82
N PHE A 397 -7.13 -17.56 -2.77
CA PHE A 397 -6.79 -16.65 -1.67
C PHE A 397 -7.73 -15.44 -1.64
N LEU A 398 -7.98 -14.79 -2.78
CA LEU A 398 -8.91 -13.67 -2.89
C LEU A 398 -10.33 -14.06 -2.46
N ALA A 399 -10.83 -15.21 -2.92
CA ALA A 399 -12.16 -15.69 -2.54
C ALA A 399 -12.30 -15.90 -1.02
N ARG A 400 -11.29 -16.52 -0.39
CA ARG A 400 -11.26 -16.70 1.07
C ARG A 400 -11.18 -15.36 1.80
N LEU A 401 -10.36 -14.44 1.31
CA LEU A 401 -10.21 -13.11 1.91
C LEU A 401 -11.50 -12.30 1.79
N LYS A 402 -12.21 -12.40 0.66
CA LYS A 402 -13.51 -11.76 0.47
C LYS A 402 -14.54 -12.31 1.44
N SER A 403 -14.65 -13.64 1.56
CA SER A 403 -15.54 -14.28 2.53
C SER A 403 -15.23 -13.86 3.96
N PHE A 404 -13.95 -13.70 4.30
CA PHE A 404 -13.53 -13.21 5.59
C PHE A 404 -13.86 -11.71 5.81
N ALA A 405 -13.73 -10.87 4.77
CA ALA A 405 -13.98 -9.44 4.85
C ALA A 405 -15.46 -9.06 4.74
N GLN A 406 -16.30 -9.95 4.19
CA GLN A 406 -17.72 -9.71 3.95
C GLN A 406 -18.43 -9.33 5.27
N GLY A 407 -19.07 -8.16 5.27
CA GLY A 407 -19.73 -7.63 6.48
C GLY A 407 -18.78 -7.31 7.62
N ARG A 408 -17.47 -7.16 7.37
CA ARG A 408 -16.46 -6.78 8.39
C ARG A 408 -15.59 -5.62 7.93
N ASN A 409 -15.18 -5.65 6.66
CA ASN A 409 -14.30 -4.66 6.08
C ASN A 409 -14.72 -4.36 4.63
N PRO A 410 -15.59 -3.35 4.42
CA PRO A 410 -16.08 -2.96 3.09
C PRO A 410 -14.96 -2.50 2.14
N PHE A 411 -13.92 -1.84 2.67
CA PHE A 411 -12.75 -1.40 1.90
C PHE A 411 -12.03 -2.60 1.27
N LEU A 412 -11.79 -3.63 2.08
CA LEU A 412 -11.13 -4.84 1.65
C LEU A 412 -11.97 -5.64 0.64
N VAL A 413 -13.30 -5.67 0.80
CA VAL A 413 -14.20 -6.30 -0.18
C VAL A 413 -14.12 -5.60 -1.54
N ARG A 414 -14.23 -4.25 -1.57
CA ARG A 414 -14.10 -3.47 -2.81
C ARG A 414 -12.77 -3.70 -3.51
N PHE A 415 -11.68 -3.69 -2.75
CA PHE A 415 -10.35 -3.97 -3.27
C PHE A 415 -10.26 -5.35 -3.93
N ILE A 416 -10.78 -6.39 -3.27
CA ILE A 416 -10.74 -7.77 -3.79
C ILE A 416 -11.60 -7.92 -5.04
N ASP A 417 -12.77 -7.27 -5.08
CA ASP A 417 -13.63 -7.28 -6.25
C ASP A 417 -12.92 -6.64 -7.45
N GLN A 418 -12.28 -5.50 -7.23
CA GLN A 418 -11.49 -4.83 -8.27
C GLN A 418 -10.30 -5.68 -8.75
N GLU A 419 -9.54 -6.27 -7.82
CA GLU A 419 -8.43 -7.16 -8.17
C GLU A 419 -8.92 -8.37 -8.97
N THR A 420 -10.08 -8.93 -8.60
CA THR A 420 -10.69 -10.07 -9.31
C THR A 420 -11.08 -9.69 -10.74
N ILE A 421 -11.61 -8.49 -10.97
CA ILE A 421 -11.88 -7.96 -12.31
C ILE A 421 -10.59 -7.87 -13.12
N PHE A 422 -9.51 -7.33 -12.55
CA PHE A 422 -8.22 -7.25 -13.24
C PHE A 422 -7.68 -8.63 -13.63
N LEU A 423 -7.83 -9.63 -12.77
CA LEU A 423 -7.41 -11.00 -13.06
C LEU A 423 -8.18 -11.68 -14.21
N GLN A 424 -9.33 -11.16 -14.62
CA GLN A 424 -10.05 -11.65 -15.80
C GLN A 424 -9.36 -11.22 -17.10
N THR A 425 -8.61 -10.11 -17.08
CA THR A 425 -7.93 -9.54 -18.24
C THR A 425 -6.44 -9.31 -17.92
N PRO A 426 -5.54 -10.24 -18.27
CA PRO A 426 -4.12 -10.17 -17.87
C PRO A 426 -3.40 -8.88 -18.28
N SER A 427 -3.70 -8.30 -19.44
CA SER A 427 -3.12 -7.04 -19.88
C SER A 427 -3.48 -5.88 -18.94
N LEU A 428 -4.76 -5.78 -18.57
CA LEU A 428 -5.25 -4.79 -17.62
C LEU A 428 -4.58 -4.95 -16.25
N TRP A 429 -4.38 -6.19 -15.78
CA TRP A 429 -3.71 -6.45 -14.50
C TRP A 429 -2.28 -5.91 -14.47
N PHE A 430 -1.50 -6.12 -15.54
CA PHE A 430 -0.13 -5.61 -15.64
C PHE A 430 -0.06 -4.10 -15.85
N ASP A 431 -0.99 -3.51 -16.59
CA ASP A 431 -1.03 -2.05 -16.78
C ASP A 431 -1.37 -1.32 -15.48
N ARG A 432 -2.21 -1.94 -14.63
CA ARG A 432 -2.55 -1.44 -13.30
C ARG A 432 -1.42 -1.68 -12.30
N LEU A 433 -0.65 -2.76 -12.43
CA LEU A 433 0.45 -3.12 -11.53
C LEU A 433 1.82 -3.05 -12.25
N PRO A 434 2.36 -1.84 -12.51
CA PRO A 434 3.57 -1.68 -13.33
C PRO A 434 4.83 -2.31 -12.72
N ASN A 435 4.89 -2.44 -11.39
CA ASN A 435 5.97 -3.18 -10.73
C ASN A 435 5.86 -4.69 -10.97
N LEU A 436 4.64 -5.24 -10.98
CA LEU A 436 4.41 -6.65 -11.28
C LEU A 436 4.72 -6.93 -12.75
N LYS A 437 4.35 -6.02 -13.66
CA LYS A 437 4.71 -6.09 -15.08
C LYS A 437 6.22 -6.23 -15.28
N ARG A 438 7.01 -5.34 -14.66
CA ARG A 438 8.49 -5.42 -14.71
C ARG A 438 9.05 -6.72 -14.13
N ILE A 439 8.44 -7.26 -13.08
CA ILE A 439 8.83 -8.56 -12.53
C ILE A 439 8.47 -9.68 -13.51
N ALA A 440 7.29 -9.63 -14.14
CA ALA A 440 6.84 -10.59 -15.14
C ALA A 440 7.73 -10.60 -16.38
N ASP A 441 8.12 -9.43 -16.91
CA ASP A 441 9.05 -9.32 -18.03
C ASP A 441 10.36 -10.11 -17.75
N ILE A 442 10.83 -10.11 -16.50
CA ILE A 442 12.02 -10.86 -16.09
C ILE A 442 11.69 -12.34 -15.89
N LEU A 443 10.69 -12.64 -15.06
CA LEU A 443 10.40 -14.00 -14.61
C LEU A 443 9.80 -14.88 -15.70
N GLN A 444 8.94 -14.33 -16.57
CA GLN A 444 8.22 -15.07 -17.60
C GLN A 444 8.93 -15.01 -18.95
N ASP A 445 9.54 -13.88 -19.32
CA ASP A 445 10.12 -13.76 -20.67
C ASP A 445 11.62 -14.06 -20.71
N LYS A 446 12.38 -13.63 -19.70
CA LYS A 446 13.86 -13.74 -19.73
C LYS A 446 14.38 -15.00 -19.04
N ILE A 447 13.97 -15.25 -17.80
CA ILE A 447 14.49 -16.36 -17.00
C ILE A 447 14.24 -17.73 -17.64
N PRO A 448 13.07 -18.05 -18.24
CA PRO A 448 12.85 -19.37 -18.82
C PRO A 448 13.81 -19.69 -19.97
N GLY A 449 14.10 -18.71 -20.82
CA GLY A 449 15.12 -18.84 -21.86
C GLY A 449 16.52 -19.09 -21.29
N ILE A 450 16.89 -18.39 -20.21
CA ILE A 450 18.17 -18.60 -19.51
C ILE A 450 18.24 -20.00 -18.89
N LEU A 451 17.17 -20.45 -18.23
CA LEU A 451 17.12 -21.78 -17.61
C LEU A 451 17.13 -22.92 -18.65
N ALA A 452 16.43 -22.73 -19.78
CA ALA A 452 16.47 -23.65 -20.91
C ALA A 452 17.88 -23.74 -21.50
N PHE A 453 18.54 -22.59 -21.68
CA PHE A 453 19.92 -22.50 -22.11
C PHE A 453 20.88 -23.25 -21.16
N ILE A 454 20.77 -23.04 -19.84
CA ILE A 454 21.57 -23.76 -18.83
C ILE A 454 21.35 -25.28 -18.91
N ARG A 455 20.09 -25.71 -19.10
CA ARG A 455 19.72 -27.13 -19.20
C ARG A 455 20.34 -27.77 -20.45
N GLU A 456 20.24 -27.13 -21.61
CA GLU A 456 20.79 -27.64 -22.88
C GLU A 456 22.31 -27.88 -22.76
N LYS A 457 23.05 -26.91 -22.24
CA LYS A 457 24.51 -27.03 -22.09
C LYS A 457 24.92 -28.08 -21.07
N SER A 458 24.10 -28.29 -20.04
CA SER A 458 24.36 -29.34 -19.06
C SER A 458 24.12 -30.74 -19.61
N ALA A 459 23.16 -30.91 -20.51
CA ALA A 459 22.93 -32.17 -21.20
C ALA A 459 24.08 -32.49 -22.18
N ALA A 460 24.55 -31.49 -22.95
CA ALA A 460 25.65 -31.64 -23.90
C ALA A 460 26.95 -32.13 -23.23
N ALA A 461 27.29 -31.57 -22.06
CA ALA A 461 28.48 -31.95 -21.29
C ALA A 461 28.44 -33.39 -20.72
N ILE A 462 27.24 -33.94 -20.50
CA ILE A 462 27.06 -35.33 -20.07
C ILE A 462 27.22 -36.28 -21.26
N THR A 463 26.66 -35.93 -22.42
CA THR A 463 26.79 -36.73 -23.64
C THR A 463 28.21 -36.75 -24.22
N SER A 464 29.01 -35.69 -24.04
CA SER A 464 30.42 -35.66 -24.48
C SER A 464 31.37 -36.46 -23.58
N ASN A 465 30.94 -36.80 -22.35
CA ASN A 465 31.73 -37.55 -21.37
C ASN A 465 31.35 -39.04 -21.30
N MET A 466 30.43 -39.52 -22.14
CA MET A 466 30.20 -40.96 -22.29
C MET A 466 31.22 -41.53 -23.29
N PRO A 467 31.99 -42.58 -22.91
CA PRO A 467 32.88 -43.24 -23.84
C PRO A 467 32.07 -43.83 -25.00
N LYS A 468 32.54 -43.61 -26.23
CA LYS A 468 32.04 -44.32 -27.42
C LYS A 468 32.38 -45.79 -27.36
#